data_AF-A0A9R1QK04-F1
#
_entry.id   AF-A0A9R1QK04-F1
#
_cell.length_a   1.000
_cell.length_b   1.000
_cell.length_c   1.000
_cell.angle_alpha   90.00
_cell.angle_beta   90.00
_cell.angle_gamma   90.00
#
_symmetry.space_group_name_H-M   'P 1'
#
loop_
_entity.id
_entity.type
_entity.pdbx_description
1 polymer ?
#
loop_
_entity_poly.entity_id
_entity_poly.type
_entity_poly.pdbx_seq_one_letter_code
_entity_poly.pdbx_strand_id
1 'polypeptide(L)'
;MHEYNLTPHSLYAAVSVGLETTTIISVLSKLSKTKLPHEIIDFIHGSTANYGKVKLVLKKNQYFVESPFPEVLKTLLNDDVILKARKAPEDCLGASSSFAVSKTAGEIASGHDLLDGMELAAATEDKETHSFEIDSNQVENVKQRCLPNALNFPMLEEYDFRNDTVNPDLDMELKPQARPRPYQEKSLSKMFGNGRARSGIIVLPCGAGKSLVGVSAACRIKKSCLCLATNAVSVDQWAFQFKLWSTIRDEHISRFTSDNKEKFRGMAGVVVTTYNMVAFGGKRSEDSEKIIEEIRSREWGLLLMDEVHVVPAHMFRKVISITKSHCKLGLTGPFSSYNSLV
;
A
#
# COMPACT_ATOMS: atom_id res chain seq x y z
N MET A 1 19.31 27.33 -1.34
CA MET A 1 19.70 26.38 -2.39
C MET A 1 19.21 25.02 -1.94
N HIS A 2 18.40 24.32 -2.75
CA HIS A 2 17.90 22.98 -2.41
C HIS A 2 18.62 21.95 -3.27
N GLU A 3 19.10 20.88 -2.62
CA GLU A 3 19.77 19.76 -3.27
C GLU A 3 18.82 18.57 -3.30
N TYR A 4 18.70 17.92 -4.46
CA TYR A 4 17.86 16.75 -4.65
C TYR A 4 18.73 15.62 -5.21
N ASN A 5 18.52 14.40 -4.70
CA ASN A 5 19.23 13.21 -5.15
C ASN A 5 18.28 12.26 -5.89
N LEU A 6 18.67 11.84 -7.09
CA LEU A 6 17.95 10.86 -7.91
C LEU A 6 18.35 9.45 -7.44
N THR A 7 17.39 8.74 -6.85
CA THR A 7 17.55 7.34 -6.43
C THR A 7 16.63 6.43 -7.23
N PRO A 8 16.95 5.13 -7.39
CA PRO A 8 16.06 4.17 -8.06
C PRO A 8 14.65 4.20 -7.45
N HIS A 9 14.55 4.22 -6.12
CA HIS A 9 13.28 4.29 -5.39
C HIS A 9 12.46 5.55 -5.70
N SER A 10 13.10 6.70 -5.92
CA SER A 10 12.40 7.94 -6.31
C SER A 10 11.81 7.84 -7.72
N LEU A 11 12.54 7.23 -8.66
CA LEU A 11 12.05 6.98 -10.03
C LEU A 11 10.92 5.95 -10.04
N TYR A 12 11.02 4.92 -9.20
CA TYR A 12 9.99 3.92 -9.00
C TYR A 12 8.68 4.52 -8.49
N ALA A 13 8.76 5.43 -7.51
CA ALA A 13 7.61 6.16 -7.02
C ALA A 13 6.99 7.05 -8.12
N ALA A 14 7.82 7.69 -8.97
CA ALA A 14 7.35 8.50 -10.08
C ALA A 14 6.59 7.68 -11.14
N VAL A 15 7.13 6.53 -11.56
CA VAL A 15 6.46 5.62 -12.50
C VAL A 15 5.18 5.04 -11.91
N SER A 16 5.17 4.73 -10.60
CA SER A 16 3.97 4.22 -9.93
C SER A 16 2.82 5.24 -9.96
N VAL A 17 3.12 6.53 -9.95
CA VAL A 17 2.10 7.60 -10.09
C VAL A 17 1.56 7.69 -11.52
N GLY A 18 2.21 7.03 -12.49
CA GLY A 18 1.81 7.03 -13.91
C GLY A 18 2.62 7.99 -14.77
N LEU A 19 3.77 8.48 -14.30
CA LEU A 19 4.65 9.30 -15.12
C LEU A 19 5.45 8.43 -16.10
N GLU A 20 5.36 8.75 -17.38
CA GLU A 20 6.13 8.07 -18.42
C GLU A 20 7.61 8.49 -18.41
N THR A 21 8.49 7.57 -18.77
CA THR A 21 9.94 7.78 -18.86
C THR A 21 10.31 8.97 -19.75
N THR A 22 9.64 9.09 -20.90
CA THR A 22 9.82 10.17 -21.88
C THR A 22 9.47 11.53 -21.29
N THR A 23 8.39 11.59 -20.52
CA THR A 23 7.92 12.81 -19.85
C THR A 23 8.92 13.25 -18.78
N ILE A 24 9.46 12.32 -17.98
CA ILE A 24 10.47 12.61 -16.96
C ILE A 24 11.72 13.24 -17.61
N ILE A 25 12.22 12.63 -18.68
CA ILE A 25 13.42 13.12 -19.39
C ILE A 25 13.16 14.49 -20.03
N SER A 26 11.99 14.68 -20.65
CA SER A 26 11.61 15.94 -21.28
C SER A 26 11.53 17.09 -20.27
N VAL A 27 10.89 16.85 -19.11
CA VAL A 27 10.78 17.84 -18.04
C VAL A 27 12.15 18.16 -17.44
N LEU A 28 12.98 17.15 -17.18
CA LEU A 28 14.36 17.37 -16.72
C LEU A 28 15.16 18.19 -17.72
N SER A 29 15.07 17.88 -19.02
CA SER A 29 15.78 18.62 -20.07
C SER A 29 15.30 20.06 -20.21
N LYS A 30 14.03 20.33 -19.92
CA LYS A 30 13.45 21.68 -19.97
C LYS A 30 13.85 22.52 -18.75
N LEU A 31 13.99 21.89 -17.58
CA LEU A 31 14.36 22.56 -16.32
C LEU A 31 15.88 22.63 -16.11
N SER A 32 16.66 21.79 -16.78
CA SER A 32 18.11 21.75 -16.66
C SER A 32 18.76 22.95 -17.35
N LYS A 33 19.57 23.72 -16.60
CA LYS A 33 20.39 24.80 -17.17
C LYS A 33 21.60 24.26 -17.95
N THR A 34 22.02 23.03 -17.67
CA THR A 34 23.08 22.30 -18.35
C THR A 34 22.50 21.14 -19.15
N LYS A 35 23.19 20.69 -20.20
CA LYS A 35 22.76 19.47 -20.91
C LYS A 35 22.81 18.28 -19.95
N LEU A 36 21.75 17.48 -19.94
CA LEU A 36 21.71 16.23 -19.18
C LEU A 36 22.78 15.26 -19.71
N PRO A 37 23.64 14.72 -18.83
CA PRO A 37 24.54 13.64 -19.18
C PRO A 37 23.78 12.40 -19.66
N HIS A 38 24.33 11.70 -20.66
CA HIS A 38 23.75 10.46 -21.19
C HIS A 38 23.62 9.38 -20.10
N GLU A 39 24.56 9.33 -19.15
CA GLU A 39 24.53 8.41 -18.02
C GLU A 39 23.24 8.52 -17.17
N ILE A 40 22.72 9.75 -16.97
CA ILE A 40 21.48 9.96 -16.22
C ILE A 40 20.28 9.48 -17.04
N ILE A 41 20.31 9.70 -18.35
CA ILE A 41 19.25 9.26 -19.26
C ILE A 41 19.20 7.72 -19.30
N ASP A 42 20.36 7.08 -19.45
CA ASP A 42 20.50 5.62 -19.44
C ASP A 42 20.06 5.02 -18.10
N PHE A 43 20.43 5.68 -16.99
CA PHE A 43 20.00 5.29 -15.65
C PHE A 43 18.48 5.39 -15.46
N ILE A 44 17.86 6.47 -15.96
CA ILE A 44 16.40 6.65 -15.93
C ILE A 44 15.73 5.58 -16.79
N HIS A 45 16.21 5.32 -18.01
CA HIS A 45 15.66 4.28 -18.87
C HIS A 45 15.79 2.89 -18.24
N GLY A 46 16.96 2.52 -17.73
CA GLY A 46 17.18 1.23 -17.08
C GLY A 46 16.31 1.02 -15.84
N SER A 47 16.10 2.08 -15.05
CA SER A 47 15.27 2.00 -13.82
C SER A 47 13.77 2.00 -14.12
N THR A 48 13.31 2.72 -15.14
CA THR A 48 11.88 2.89 -15.41
C THR A 48 11.31 1.86 -16.37
N ALA A 49 12.12 1.27 -17.26
CA ALA A 49 11.65 0.33 -18.27
C ALA A 49 11.01 -0.93 -17.69
N ASN A 50 11.45 -1.40 -16.52
CA ASN A 50 10.92 -2.63 -15.93
C ASN A 50 9.90 -2.37 -14.82
N TYR A 51 9.77 -1.12 -14.37
CA TYR A 51 8.96 -0.77 -13.22
C TYR A 51 7.49 -0.50 -13.59
N GLY A 52 6.55 -0.86 -12.70
CA GLY A 52 5.12 -0.60 -12.90
C GLY A 52 4.43 -1.50 -13.92
N LYS A 53 5.15 -2.46 -14.52
CA LYS A 53 4.61 -3.44 -15.46
C LYS A 53 3.83 -4.56 -14.80
N VAL A 54 4.13 -4.88 -13.54
CA VAL A 54 3.52 -5.99 -12.80
C VAL A 54 2.87 -5.45 -11.55
N LYS A 55 1.59 -5.77 -11.38
CA LYS A 55 0.78 -5.40 -10.22
C LYS A 55 0.36 -6.66 -9.50
N LEU A 56 0.54 -6.69 -8.19
CA LEU A 56 -0.03 -7.70 -7.32
C LEU A 56 -1.30 -7.12 -6.73
N VAL A 57 -2.45 -7.60 -7.19
CA VAL A 57 -3.76 -7.13 -6.80
C VAL A 57 -4.43 -8.16 -5.91
N LEU A 58 -4.85 -7.74 -4.73
CA LEU A 58 -5.61 -8.59 -3.82
C LEU A 58 -7.11 -8.33 -4.06
N LYS A 59 -7.82 -9.33 -4.57
CA LYS A 59 -9.28 -9.30 -4.80
C LYS A 59 -9.93 -10.48 -4.10
N LYS A 60 -10.98 -10.25 -3.30
CA LYS A 60 -11.72 -11.32 -2.60
C LYS A 60 -10.81 -12.30 -1.84
N ASN A 61 -9.77 -11.78 -1.19
CA ASN A 61 -8.73 -12.55 -0.49
C ASN A 61 -7.92 -13.52 -1.37
N GLN A 62 -7.88 -13.29 -2.68
CA GLN A 62 -7.04 -14.01 -3.62
C GLN A 62 -6.03 -13.05 -4.25
N TYR A 63 -4.78 -13.51 -4.32
CA TYR A 63 -3.69 -12.73 -4.89
C TYR A 63 -3.64 -12.96 -6.40
N PHE A 64 -3.86 -11.88 -7.16
CA PHE A 64 -3.76 -11.87 -8.62
C PHE A 64 -2.53 -11.09 -9.05
N VAL A 65 -1.77 -11.64 -9.98
CA VAL A 65 -0.72 -10.86 -10.67
C VAL A 65 -1.31 -10.35 -11.97
N GLU A 66 -1.47 -9.04 -12.07
CA GLU A 66 -1.99 -8.33 -13.24
C GLU A 66 -0.84 -7.64 -13.98
N SER A 67 -0.86 -7.71 -15.31
CA SER A 67 0.00 -6.89 -16.16
C SER A 67 -0.75 -6.46 -17.43
N PRO A 68 -0.54 -5.22 -17.91
CA PRO A 68 -0.97 -4.82 -19.24
C PRO A 68 -0.10 -5.43 -20.35
N PHE A 69 1.06 -6.03 -20.02
CA PHE A 69 1.98 -6.60 -21.00
C PHE A 69 2.02 -8.13 -20.88
N PRO A 70 1.42 -8.87 -21.84
CA PRO A 70 1.38 -10.33 -21.79
C PRO A 70 2.77 -10.96 -21.84
N GLU A 71 3.74 -10.32 -22.52
CA GLU A 71 5.12 -10.82 -22.63
C GLU A 71 5.84 -10.87 -21.28
N VAL A 72 5.54 -9.92 -20.39
CA VAL A 72 6.11 -9.90 -19.03
C VAL A 72 5.54 -11.07 -18.22
N LEU A 73 4.23 -11.35 -18.33
CA LEU A 73 3.62 -12.47 -17.64
C LEU A 73 4.13 -13.83 -18.14
N LYS A 74 4.33 -13.99 -19.46
CA LYS A 74 4.96 -15.20 -20.01
C LYS A 74 6.37 -15.40 -19.44
N THR A 75 7.15 -14.32 -19.35
CA THR A 75 8.49 -14.35 -18.76
C THR A 75 8.45 -14.77 -17.28
N LEU A 76 7.49 -14.23 -16.52
CA LEU A 76 7.29 -14.63 -15.11
C LEU A 76 6.85 -16.10 -14.98
N LEU A 77 6.00 -16.60 -15.88
CA LEU A 77 5.53 -17.98 -15.85
C LEU A 77 6.60 -19.00 -16.30
N ASN A 78 7.67 -18.56 -16.96
CA ASN A 78 8.82 -19.42 -17.26
C ASN A 78 9.68 -19.72 -16.01
N ASP A 79 9.51 -18.99 -14.91
CA ASP A 79 10.22 -19.28 -13.66
C ASP A 79 9.50 -20.40 -12.88
N ASP A 80 10.25 -21.47 -12.56
CA ASP A 80 9.76 -22.64 -11.82
C ASP A 80 9.13 -22.30 -10.46
N VAL A 81 9.58 -21.23 -9.79
CA VAL A 81 9.05 -20.82 -8.48
C VAL A 81 7.67 -20.20 -8.62
N ILE A 82 7.48 -19.35 -9.63
CA ILE A 82 6.21 -18.68 -9.91
C ILE A 82 5.20 -19.68 -10.46
N LEU A 83 5.66 -20.63 -11.29
CA LEU A 83 4.82 -21.68 -11.82
C LEU A 83 4.28 -22.61 -10.72
N LYS A 84 5.10 -22.97 -9.72
CA LYS A 84 4.66 -23.73 -8.53
C LYS A 84 3.70 -22.95 -7.63
N ALA A 85 3.81 -21.62 -7.61
CA ALA A 85 2.97 -20.77 -6.79
C ALA A 85 1.59 -20.47 -7.43
N ARG A 86 1.42 -20.78 -8.72
CA ARG A 86 0.18 -20.54 -9.45
C ARG A 86 -0.91 -21.53 -9.02
N LYS A 87 -2.10 -21.01 -8.68
CA LYS A 87 -3.31 -21.83 -8.60
C LYS A 87 -3.89 -22.01 -10.00
N ALA A 88 -4.11 -23.25 -10.41
CA ALA A 88 -4.87 -23.54 -11.61
C ALA A 88 -6.36 -23.19 -11.33
N PRO A 89 -7.06 -22.50 -12.24
CA PRO A 89 -8.50 -22.33 -12.10
C PRO A 89 -9.16 -23.72 -12.12
N GLU A 90 -10.02 -24.01 -11.14
CA GLU A 90 -10.72 -25.31 -11.04
C GLU A 90 -11.79 -25.54 -12.13
N ASP A 91 -11.98 -24.61 -13.07
CA ASP A 91 -12.82 -24.83 -14.25
C ASP A 91 -12.00 -24.69 -15.53
N CYS A 92 -11.53 -25.84 -16.06
CA CYS A 92 -11.62 -26.27 -17.47
C CYS A 92 -10.58 -27.35 -17.78
N LEU A 93 -11.07 -28.55 -18.07
CA LEU A 93 -10.33 -29.58 -18.82
C LEU A 93 -9.98 -29.03 -20.22
N GLY A 94 -8.69 -28.88 -20.50
CA GLY A 94 -8.17 -28.83 -21.88
C GLY A 94 -7.61 -27.49 -22.38
N ALA A 95 -6.30 -27.50 -22.61
CA ALA A 95 -5.51 -26.69 -23.56
C ALA A 95 -5.33 -25.17 -23.33
N SER A 96 -4.03 -24.82 -23.30
CA SER A 96 -3.39 -23.50 -23.43
C SER A 96 -3.55 -22.54 -22.24
N SER A 97 -2.48 -21.80 -21.97
CA SER A 97 -2.31 -20.84 -20.88
C SER A 97 -3.45 -19.82 -20.81
N SER A 98 -4.52 -20.17 -20.13
CA SER A 98 -5.69 -19.32 -19.93
C SER A 98 -5.33 -18.23 -18.92
N PHE A 99 -5.05 -17.04 -19.46
CA PHE A 99 -5.00 -15.79 -18.69
C PHE A 99 -6.43 -15.30 -18.51
N ALA A 100 -6.81 -14.90 -17.30
CA ALA A 100 -8.07 -14.19 -17.09
C ALA A 100 -7.89 -12.76 -17.61
N VAL A 101 -8.57 -12.44 -18.72
CA VAL A 101 -8.60 -11.08 -19.29
C VAL A 101 -9.66 -10.28 -18.55
N SER A 102 -9.25 -9.30 -17.76
CA SER A 102 -10.16 -8.31 -17.17
C SER A 102 -10.14 -7.04 -18.01
N LYS A 103 -11.31 -6.65 -18.53
CA LYS A 103 -11.56 -5.32 -19.09
C LYS A 103 -12.05 -4.42 -17.95
N THR A 104 -11.29 -3.39 -17.61
CA THR A 104 -11.78 -2.32 -16.73
C THR A 104 -12.75 -1.45 -17.50
N ALA A 105 -14.05 -1.69 -17.35
CA ALA A 105 -15.08 -0.76 -17.80
C ALA A 105 -15.07 0.47 -16.87
N GLY A 106 -14.82 1.65 -17.42
CA GLY A 106 -14.95 2.90 -16.69
C GLY A 106 -16.42 3.22 -16.45
N GLU A 107 -16.88 3.11 -15.21
CA GLU A 107 -18.18 3.66 -14.82
C GLU A 107 -18.09 5.19 -14.79
N ILE A 108 -18.74 5.82 -15.77
CA ILE A 108 -18.97 7.26 -15.85
C ILE A 108 -19.98 7.62 -14.75
N ALA A 109 -19.49 8.13 -13.62
CA ALA A 109 -20.35 8.80 -12.65
C ALA A 109 -20.67 10.21 -13.18
N SER A 110 -21.89 10.38 -13.66
CA SER A 110 -22.49 11.68 -13.99
C SER A 110 -22.58 12.57 -12.75
N GLY A 111 -21.85 13.68 -12.73
CA GLY A 111 -21.89 14.64 -11.61
C GLY A 111 -20.89 15.79 -11.75
N HIS A 112 -21.12 16.66 -12.73
CA HIS A 112 -20.77 18.10 -12.82
C HIS A 112 -19.61 18.65 -11.96
N ASP A 113 -18.45 18.88 -12.57
CA ASP A 113 -17.55 20.01 -12.24
C ASP A 113 -16.75 20.43 -13.48
N LEU A 114 -16.98 21.66 -13.95
CA LEU A 114 -16.73 22.15 -15.31
C LEU A 114 -15.39 22.89 -15.49
N LEU A 115 -14.30 22.51 -14.81
CA LEU A 115 -13.06 23.31 -14.82
C LEU A 115 -11.71 22.57 -14.99
N ASP A 116 -11.67 21.35 -15.53
CA ASP A 116 -10.39 20.64 -15.78
C ASP A 116 -10.28 19.97 -17.18
N GLY A 117 -10.93 20.57 -18.18
CA GLY A 117 -11.20 19.99 -19.50
C GLY A 117 -10.02 19.79 -20.47
N MET A 118 -8.75 19.87 -20.06
CA MET A 118 -7.61 19.70 -20.99
C MET A 118 -6.50 18.75 -20.52
N GLU A 119 -6.51 18.20 -19.30
CA GLU A 119 -5.43 17.33 -18.81
C GLU A 119 -5.85 15.86 -18.58
N LEU A 120 -7.15 15.56 -18.73
CA LEU A 120 -7.72 14.23 -18.48
C LEU A 120 -8.05 13.41 -19.75
N ALA A 121 -7.44 13.73 -20.89
CA ALA A 121 -7.76 13.12 -22.19
C ALA A 121 -6.74 12.06 -22.68
N ALA A 122 -5.69 11.75 -21.90
CA ALA A 122 -4.59 10.89 -22.36
C ALA A 122 -4.46 9.52 -21.66
N ALA A 123 -5.38 9.13 -20.77
CA ALA A 123 -5.20 7.95 -19.90
C ALA A 123 -6.32 6.90 -19.95
N THR A 124 -7.01 6.77 -21.09
CA THR A 124 -8.01 5.71 -21.32
C THR A 124 -7.76 5.01 -22.64
N GLU A 125 -6.57 4.40 -22.77
CA GLU A 125 -6.44 3.22 -23.62
C GLU A 125 -7.02 2.03 -22.84
N ASP A 126 -8.00 1.33 -23.42
CA ASP A 126 -8.51 0.04 -22.96
C ASP A 126 -7.38 -1.00 -22.98
N LYS A 127 -6.49 -0.95 -21.98
CA LYS A 127 -5.41 -1.92 -21.83
C LYS A 127 -6.01 -3.19 -21.27
N GLU A 128 -6.17 -4.19 -22.15
CA GLU A 128 -6.51 -5.54 -21.73
C GLU A 128 -5.48 -6.00 -20.70
N THR A 129 -5.95 -6.22 -19.47
CA THR A 129 -5.08 -6.69 -18.38
C THR A 129 -5.20 -8.20 -18.29
N HIS A 130 -4.06 -8.86 -18.42
CA HIS A 130 -3.96 -10.30 -18.24
C HIS A 130 -3.62 -10.57 -16.77
N SER A 131 -4.27 -11.59 -16.20
CA SER A 131 -4.08 -11.94 -14.80
C SER A 131 -4.05 -13.44 -14.55
N PHE A 132 -3.33 -13.85 -13.50
CA PHE A 132 -3.33 -15.21 -12.97
C PHE A 132 -3.29 -15.19 -11.43
N GLU A 133 -3.84 -16.24 -10.81
CA GLU A 133 -3.94 -16.36 -9.35
C GLU A 133 -2.68 -17.03 -8.75
N ILE A 134 -2.29 -16.56 -7.56
CA ILE A 134 -1.15 -17.06 -6.78
C ILE A 134 -1.60 -17.49 -5.38
N ASP A 135 -0.99 -18.56 -4.87
CA ASP A 135 -1.21 -19.00 -3.50
C ASP A 135 -0.63 -18.04 -2.45
N SER A 136 -1.40 -17.74 -1.41
CA SER A 136 -1.08 -16.75 -0.36
C SER A 136 0.24 -17.07 0.37
N ASN A 137 0.55 -18.36 0.54
CA ASN A 137 1.76 -18.81 1.25
C ASN A 137 3.04 -18.58 0.44
N GLN A 138 2.94 -18.52 -0.88
CA GLN A 138 4.09 -18.35 -1.78
C GLN A 138 4.27 -16.90 -2.24
N VAL A 139 3.37 -15.99 -1.87
CA VAL A 139 3.43 -14.57 -2.26
C VAL A 139 4.76 -13.92 -1.87
N GLU A 140 5.31 -14.22 -0.69
CA GLU A 140 6.59 -13.65 -0.27
C GLU A 140 7.76 -14.14 -1.12
N ASN A 141 7.77 -15.43 -1.47
CA ASN A 141 8.78 -16.01 -2.36
C ASN A 141 8.69 -15.40 -3.76
N VAL A 142 7.48 -15.25 -4.28
CA VAL A 142 7.21 -14.60 -5.58
C VAL A 142 7.68 -13.15 -5.57
N LYS A 143 7.42 -12.39 -4.50
CA LYS A 143 7.90 -11.01 -4.33
C LYS A 143 9.42 -10.95 -4.32
N GLN A 144 10.09 -11.82 -3.57
CA GLN A 144 11.55 -11.86 -3.51
C GLN A 144 12.17 -12.20 -4.86
N ARG A 145 11.59 -13.13 -5.64
CA ARG A 145 12.06 -13.46 -7.00
C ARG A 145 11.84 -12.33 -8.00
N CYS A 146 10.86 -11.48 -7.78
CA CYS A 146 10.58 -10.33 -8.62
C CYS A 146 11.44 -9.10 -8.31
N LEU A 147 12.29 -9.16 -7.28
CA LEU A 147 13.24 -8.09 -6.97
C LEU A 147 14.33 -7.97 -8.07
N PRO A 148 15.05 -6.83 -8.12
CA PRO A 148 16.11 -6.55 -9.11
C PRO A 148 17.20 -7.61 -9.22
N ASN A 149 17.39 -8.43 -8.19
CA ASN A 149 18.44 -9.45 -8.12
C ASN A 149 18.13 -10.72 -8.93
N ALA A 150 16.92 -10.86 -9.48
CA ALA A 150 16.52 -12.02 -10.29
C ALA A 150 15.78 -11.59 -11.56
N LEU A 151 14.46 -11.41 -11.49
CA LEU A 151 13.62 -11.13 -12.67
C LEU A 151 13.53 -9.64 -13.02
N ASN A 152 13.94 -8.75 -12.10
CA ASN A 152 13.92 -7.30 -12.26
C ASN A 152 12.54 -6.69 -12.62
N PHE A 153 11.46 -7.35 -12.20
CA PHE A 153 10.08 -6.85 -12.36
C PHE A 153 9.41 -6.67 -10.99
N PRO A 154 9.78 -5.63 -10.23
CA PRO A 154 9.22 -5.39 -8.91
C PRO A 154 7.70 -5.20 -8.98
N MET A 155 6.98 -5.93 -8.13
CA MET A 155 5.52 -5.91 -8.10
C MET A 155 5.00 -4.73 -7.28
N LEU A 156 3.97 -4.06 -7.82
CA LEU A 156 3.22 -3.04 -7.10
C LEU A 156 2.02 -3.66 -6.38
N GLU A 157 1.94 -3.50 -5.06
CA GLU A 157 0.80 -3.95 -4.28
C GLU A 157 -0.37 -2.96 -4.41
N GLU A 158 -1.47 -3.42 -5.00
CA GLU A 158 -2.74 -2.71 -5.04
C GLU A 158 -3.82 -3.52 -4.31
N TYR A 159 -4.63 -2.83 -3.53
CA TYR A 159 -5.76 -3.39 -2.84
C TYR A 159 -7.05 -2.83 -3.42
N ASP A 160 -7.89 -3.71 -3.96
CA ASP A 160 -9.23 -3.36 -4.41
C ASP A 160 -10.23 -3.45 -3.26
N PHE A 161 -10.26 -2.40 -2.45
CA PHE A 161 -11.10 -2.33 -1.26
C PHE A 161 -12.59 -2.16 -1.57
N ARG A 162 -12.96 -1.70 -2.78
CA ARG A 162 -14.35 -1.48 -3.19
C ARG A 162 -15.06 -2.78 -3.53
N ASN A 163 -14.34 -3.70 -4.17
CA ASN A 163 -14.88 -4.99 -4.60
C ASN A 163 -14.62 -6.12 -3.58
N ASP A 164 -14.02 -5.81 -2.43
CA ASP A 164 -13.80 -6.79 -1.37
C ASP A 164 -15.08 -6.98 -0.55
N THR A 165 -15.79 -8.07 -0.80
CA THR A 165 -16.97 -8.49 -0.03
C THR A 165 -16.64 -9.51 1.08
N VAL A 166 -15.40 -9.96 1.16
CA VAL A 166 -14.96 -10.97 2.16
C VAL A 166 -14.74 -10.29 3.50
N ASN A 167 -14.06 -9.14 3.49
CA ASN A 167 -13.84 -8.38 4.71
C ASN A 167 -15.05 -7.51 5.04
N PRO A 168 -15.57 -7.56 6.28
CA PRO A 168 -16.70 -6.73 6.68
C PRO A 168 -16.33 -5.25 6.65
N ASP A 169 -17.27 -4.46 6.15
CA ASP A 169 -17.15 -3.01 6.15
C ASP A 169 -17.27 -2.45 7.57
N LEU A 170 -16.46 -1.45 7.84
CA LEU A 170 -16.52 -0.65 9.05
C LEU A 170 -17.19 0.68 8.69
N ASP A 171 -18.34 0.93 9.28
CA ASP A 171 -19.04 2.21 9.14
C ASP A 171 -18.24 3.31 9.85
N MET A 172 -17.42 4.02 9.07
CA MET A 172 -16.54 5.08 9.52
C MET A 172 -16.40 6.11 8.41
N GLU A 173 -16.74 7.36 8.73
CA GLU A 173 -16.61 8.49 7.83
C GLU A 173 -15.85 9.62 8.52
N LEU A 174 -15.20 10.47 7.72
CA LEU A 174 -14.59 11.69 8.24
C LEU A 174 -15.69 12.67 8.63
N LYS A 175 -15.57 13.26 9.81
CA LYS A 175 -16.49 14.32 10.24
C LYS A 175 -16.32 15.57 9.37
N PRO A 176 -17.37 16.39 9.16
CA PRO A 176 -17.30 17.57 8.28
C PRO A 176 -16.21 18.58 8.65
N GLN A 177 -15.90 18.74 9.95
CA GLN A 177 -14.84 19.61 10.43
C GLN A 177 -13.42 19.10 10.11
N ALA A 178 -13.28 17.82 9.76
CA ALA A 178 -12.03 17.13 9.53
C ALA A 178 -11.54 17.30 8.08
N ARG A 179 -11.53 18.53 7.55
CA ARG A 179 -11.12 18.77 6.16
C ARG A 179 -9.59 18.67 6.02
N PRO A 180 -9.06 17.72 5.23
CA PRO A 180 -7.62 17.63 4.99
C PRO A 180 -7.11 18.89 4.29
N ARG A 181 -5.87 19.28 4.61
CA ARG A 181 -5.18 20.40 3.93
C ARG A 181 -4.77 19.98 2.51
N PRO A 182 -4.54 20.92 1.57
CA PRO A 182 -4.24 20.59 0.18
C PRO A 182 -3.05 19.61 -0.02
N TYR A 183 -2.00 19.71 0.79
CA TYR A 183 -0.87 18.79 0.73
C TYR A 183 -1.19 17.38 1.27
N GLN A 184 -2.11 17.27 2.22
CA GLN A 184 -2.59 15.99 2.76
C GLN A 184 -3.47 15.29 1.72
N GLU A 185 -4.36 16.05 1.10
CA GLU A 185 -5.24 15.58 0.02
C GLU A 185 -4.42 15.12 -1.19
N LYS A 186 -3.39 15.89 -1.58
CA LYS A 186 -2.43 15.50 -2.63
C LYS A 186 -1.64 14.22 -2.28
N SER A 187 -1.38 13.98 -1.00
CA SER A 187 -0.70 12.75 -0.55
C SER A 187 -1.65 11.55 -0.62
N LEU A 188 -2.91 11.73 -0.20
CA LEU A 188 -3.96 10.72 -0.28
C LEU A 188 -4.32 10.39 -1.73
N SER A 189 -4.41 11.38 -2.62
CA SER A 189 -4.72 11.13 -4.04
C SER A 189 -3.64 10.33 -4.77
N LYS A 190 -2.39 10.39 -4.31
CA LYS A 190 -1.32 9.52 -4.82
C LYS A 190 -1.41 8.08 -4.31
N MET A 191 -1.92 7.90 -3.10
CA MET A 191 -2.15 6.58 -2.50
C MET A 191 -3.38 5.89 -3.08
N PHE A 192 -4.44 6.65 -3.34
CA PHE A 192 -5.71 6.16 -3.87
C PHE A 192 -5.84 6.55 -5.34
N GLY A 193 -5.67 5.59 -6.24
CA GLY A 193 -5.78 5.78 -7.70
C GLY A 193 -6.66 4.71 -8.34
N ASN A 194 -7.47 5.09 -9.32
CA ASN A 194 -8.32 4.18 -10.11
C ASN A 194 -9.21 3.25 -9.25
N GLY A 195 -9.72 3.75 -8.12
CA GLY A 195 -10.56 2.97 -7.20
C GLY A 195 -9.82 1.97 -6.31
N ARG A 196 -8.49 1.85 -6.41
CA ARG A 196 -7.66 0.95 -5.61
C ARG A 196 -6.77 1.73 -4.64
N ALA A 197 -6.39 1.09 -3.54
CA ALA A 197 -5.45 1.61 -2.55
C ALA A 197 -4.07 1.02 -2.78
N ARG A 198 -3.03 1.84 -2.76
CA ARG A 198 -1.63 1.39 -2.91
C ARG A 198 -0.93 1.33 -1.56
N SER A 199 -0.14 0.29 -1.35
CA SER A 199 0.78 0.25 -0.21
C SER A 199 1.92 1.24 -0.42
N GLY A 200 2.31 1.98 0.61
CA GLY A 200 3.35 3.00 0.47
C GLY A 200 3.71 3.71 1.78
N ILE A 201 4.62 4.68 1.66
CA ILE A 201 5.08 5.51 2.77
C ILE A 201 4.77 6.98 2.44
N ILE A 202 4.12 7.67 3.36
CA ILE A 202 3.86 9.10 3.29
C ILE A 202 4.76 9.80 4.31
N VAL A 203 5.64 10.67 3.80
CA VAL A 203 6.57 11.46 4.61
C VAL A 203 5.95 12.84 4.87
N LEU A 204 5.71 13.17 6.13
CA LEU A 204 5.14 14.44 6.56
C LEU A 204 5.92 15.02 7.75
N PRO A 205 6.20 16.34 7.78
CA PRO A 205 6.86 16.95 8.92
C PRO A 205 6.04 16.79 10.20
N CYS A 206 6.72 16.81 11.35
CA CYS A 206 6.05 16.78 12.65
C CYS A 206 5.06 17.97 12.76
N GLY A 207 3.85 17.71 13.24
CA GLY A 207 2.78 18.72 13.30
C GLY A 207 2.03 18.97 11.98
N ALA A 208 2.41 18.34 10.87
CA ALA A 208 1.69 18.46 9.59
C ALA A 208 0.37 17.67 9.53
N GLY A 209 -0.05 17.04 10.62
CA GLY A 209 -1.28 16.25 10.69
C GLY A 209 -1.16 14.82 10.15
N LYS A 210 -0.06 14.12 10.49
CA LYS A 210 0.14 12.69 10.16
C LYS A 210 -1.08 11.84 10.56
N SER A 211 -1.59 12.04 11.77
CA SER A 211 -2.74 11.30 12.27
C SER A 211 -4.01 11.53 11.44
N LEU A 212 -4.26 12.78 11.01
CA LEU A 212 -5.42 13.08 10.15
C LEU A 212 -5.33 12.37 8.80
N VAL A 213 -4.13 12.27 8.21
CA VAL A 213 -3.92 11.52 6.95
C VAL A 213 -4.19 10.03 7.16
N GLY A 214 -3.71 9.43 8.24
CA GLY A 214 -3.98 8.02 8.57
C GLY A 214 -5.47 7.75 8.80
N VAL A 215 -6.14 8.59 9.59
CA VAL A 215 -7.59 8.49 9.81
C VAL A 215 -8.36 8.66 8.50
N SER A 216 -7.96 9.61 7.66
CA SER A 216 -8.58 9.84 6.34
C SER A 216 -8.42 8.65 5.41
N ALA A 217 -7.24 8.02 5.40
CA ALA A 217 -7.00 6.80 4.63
C ALA A 217 -7.87 5.64 5.13
N ALA A 218 -7.99 5.47 6.45
CA ALA A 218 -8.84 4.45 7.05
C ALA A 218 -10.34 4.68 6.71
N CYS A 219 -10.81 5.93 6.78
CA CYS A 219 -12.19 6.32 6.43
C CYS A 219 -12.49 6.10 4.94
N ARG A 220 -11.47 6.18 4.06
CA ARG A 220 -11.65 5.94 2.63
C ARG A 220 -11.69 4.45 2.29
N ILE A 221 -10.92 3.63 3.02
CA ILE A 221 -10.90 2.17 2.84
C ILE A 221 -12.14 1.52 3.46
N LYS A 222 -12.68 2.05 4.57
CA LYS A 222 -13.86 1.54 5.28
C LYS A 222 -13.76 0.04 5.66
N LYS A 223 -12.56 -0.45 5.94
CA LYS A 223 -12.31 -1.82 6.43
C LYS A 223 -11.61 -1.79 7.79
N SER A 224 -11.45 -2.96 8.39
CA SER A 224 -10.72 -3.10 9.66
C SER A 224 -9.29 -2.58 9.54
N CYS A 225 -8.87 -1.79 10.52
CA CYS A 225 -7.58 -1.10 10.51
C CYS A 225 -6.75 -1.47 11.74
N LEU A 226 -5.50 -1.88 11.51
CA LEU A 226 -4.51 -2.09 12.55
C LEU A 226 -3.52 -0.92 12.55
N CYS A 227 -3.47 -0.17 13.64
CA CYS A 227 -2.57 0.96 13.81
C CYS A 227 -1.44 0.59 14.78
N LEU A 228 -0.20 0.70 14.29
CA LEU A 228 1.01 0.41 15.04
C LEU A 228 1.71 1.70 15.44
N ALA A 229 1.86 1.89 16.74
CA ALA A 229 2.51 3.03 17.35
C ALA A 229 3.82 2.62 18.05
N THR A 230 4.69 3.60 18.32
CA THR A 230 5.99 3.38 18.97
C THR A 230 5.88 3.13 20.47
N ASN A 231 4.97 3.82 21.16
CA ASN A 231 4.79 3.73 22.61
C ASN A 231 3.30 3.75 23.01
N ALA A 232 3.01 3.48 24.29
CA ALA A 232 1.65 3.44 24.81
C ALA A 232 0.94 4.81 24.75
N VAL A 233 1.67 5.91 24.94
CA VAL A 233 1.10 7.27 24.85
C VAL A 233 0.61 7.57 23.43
N SER A 234 1.37 7.16 22.42
CA SER A 234 0.99 7.28 21.01
C SER A 234 -0.23 6.41 20.69
N VAL A 235 -0.40 5.26 21.34
CA VAL A 235 -1.63 4.45 21.21
C VAL A 235 -2.85 5.24 21.66
N ASP A 236 -2.79 5.86 22.83
CA ASP A 236 -3.90 6.69 23.33
C ASP A 236 -4.14 7.93 22.46
N GLN A 237 -3.08 8.56 21.96
CA GLN A 237 -3.20 9.68 21.02
C GLN A 237 -3.90 9.23 19.74
N TRP A 238 -3.49 8.12 19.13
CA TRP A 238 -4.13 7.60 17.91
C TRP A 238 -5.60 7.26 18.14
N ALA A 239 -5.92 6.56 19.23
CA ALA A 239 -7.31 6.26 19.60
C ALA A 239 -8.15 7.55 19.75
N PHE A 240 -7.60 8.57 20.39
CA PHE A 240 -8.25 9.88 20.50
C PHE A 240 -8.43 10.56 19.12
N GLN A 241 -7.44 10.50 18.23
CA GLN A 241 -7.53 11.10 16.89
C GLN A 241 -8.58 10.39 16.02
N PHE A 242 -8.68 9.05 16.09
CA PHE A 242 -9.76 8.31 15.44
C PHE A 242 -11.13 8.78 15.94
N LYS A 243 -11.31 8.88 17.25
CA LYS A 243 -12.56 9.37 17.85
C LYS A 243 -12.87 10.83 17.49
N LEU A 244 -11.84 11.68 17.43
CA LEU A 244 -12.00 13.11 17.16
C LEU A 244 -12.44 13.36 15.71
N TRP A 245 -11.72 12.78 14.75
CA TRP A 245 -11.87 13.11 13.33
C TRP A 245 -12.82 12.19 12.55
N SER A 246 -13.13 11.00 13.06
CA SER A 246 -14.06 10.07 12.42
C SER A 246 -15.35 9.88 13.21
N THR A 247 -16.38 9.35 12.55
CA THR A 247 -17.69 9.01 13.14
C THR A 247 -17.71 7.64 13.83
N ILE A 248 -16.56 6.97 13.94
CA ILE A 248 -16.47 5.64 14.57
C ILE A 248 -16.93 5.69 16.04
N ARG A 249 -17.62 4.64 16.46
CA ARG A 249 -18.04 4.47 17.86
C ARG A 249 -16.87 3.96 18.71
N ASP A 250 -16.81 4.40 19.96
CA ASP A 250 -15.76 4.01 20.91
C ASP A 250 -15.66 2.49 21.10
N GLU A 251 -16.77 1.76 21.00
CA GLU A 251 -16.82 0.30 21.12
C GLU A 251 -16.06 -0.44 20.00
N HIS A 252 -15.88 0.20 18.84
CA HIS A 252 -15.12 -0.35 17.71
C HIS A 252 -13.65 0.07 17.70
N ILE A 253 -13.22 0.92 18.65
CA ILE A 253 -11.82 1.25 18.86
C ILE A 253 -11.31 0.40 20.02
N SER A 254 -10.26 -0.38 19.79
CA SER A 254 -9.64 -1.17 20.86
C SER A 254 -8.18 -0.80 21.01
N ARG A 255 -7.81 -0.42 22.24
CA ARG A 255 -6.42 -0.13 22.60
C ARG A 255 -5.77 -1.36 23.20
N PHE A 256 -4.62 -1.70 22.65
CA PHE A 256 -3.83 -2.83 23.12
C PHE A 256 -2.43 -2.38 23.52
N THR A 257 -2.22 -2.28 24.82
CA THR A 257 -0.93 -2.00 25.46
C THR A 257 -0.67 -3.05 26.54
N SER A 258 0.49 -3.00 27.18
CA SER A 258 0.80 -3.89 28.31
C SER A 258 -0.20 -3.70 29.46
N ASP A 259 -0.63 -2.46 29.69
CA ASP A 259 -1.44 -2.05 30.83
C ASP A 259 -2.95 -2.05 30.51
N ASN A 260 -3.32 -1.76 29.27
CA ASN A 260 -4.72 -1.72 28.83
C ASN A 260 -4.97 -2.75 27.72
N LYS A 261 -5.83 -3.73 28.02
CA LYS A 261 -6.15 -4.87 27.14
C LYS A 261 -7.63 -4.85 26.81
N GLU A 262 -8.05 -3.82 26.09
CA GLU A 262 -9.43 -3.71 25.63
C GLU A 262 -9.70 -4.84 24.63
N LYS A 263 -10.75 -5.62 24.91
CA LYS A 263 -11.17 -6.68 24.01
C LYS A 263 -11.80 -6.05 22.78
N PHE A 264 -11.36 -6.52 21.62
CA PHE A 264 -11.99 -6.19 20.36
C PHE A 264 -13.41 -6.73 20.34
N ARG A 265 -14.39 -5.85 20.12
CA ARG A 265 -15.81 -6.22 20.06
C ARG A 265 -16.33 -5.93 18.66
N GLY A 266 -16.73 -6.99 17.96
CA GLY A 266 -17.44 -6.90 16.69
C GLY A 266 -16.74 -7.57 15.52
N MET A 267 -17.42 -7.56 14.38
CA MET A 267 -16.91 -8.13 13.15
C MET A 267 -15.96 -7.19 12.41
N ALA A 268 -15.89 -5.88 12.73
CA ALA A 268 -14.97 -4.91 12.11
C ALA A 268 -14.65 -3.78 13.10
N GLY A 269 -13.46 -3.18 12.99
CA GLY A 269 -13.03 -2.13 13.92
C GLY A 269 -11.60 -1.67 13.73
N VAL A 270 -11.16 -0.76 14.61
CA VAL A 270 -9.82 -0.19 14.62
C VAL A 270 -9.09 -0.67 15.87
N VAL A 271 -7.98 -1.38 15.69
CA VAL A 271 -7.09 -1.78 16.79
C VAL A 271 -5.86 -0.90 16.77
N VAL A 272 -5.53 -0.29 17.91
CA VAL A 272 -4.32 0.51 18.07
C VAL A 272 -3.41 -0.19 19.08
N THR A 273 -2.21 -0.56 18.65
CA THR A 273 -1.23 -1.30 19.46
C THR A 273 0.18 -0.80 19.23
N THR A 274 1.13 -1.23 20.05
CA THR A 274 2.55 -0.94 19.83
C THR A 274 3.26 -2.01 18.99
N TYR A 275 4.35 -1.62 18.31
CA TYR A 275 5.19 -2.57 17.54
C TYR A 275 5.72 -3.71 18.41
N ASN A 276 6.17 -3.39 19.63
CA ASN A 276 6.71 -4.37 20.56
C ASN A 276 5.64 -5.41 20.95
N MET A 277 4.40 -4.99 21.21
CA MET A 277 3.32 -5.91 21.54
C MET A 277 3.00 -6.89 20.42
N VAL A 278 3.21 -6.54 19.15
CA VAL A 278 3.00 -7.46 18.02
C VAL A 278 4.24 -8.35 17.79
N ALA A 279 5.44 -7.75 17.81
CA ALA A 279 6.69 -8.44 17.49
C ALA A 279 7.24 -9.33 18.62
N PHE A 280 6.81 -9.14 19.87
CA PHE A 280 7.38 -9.86 21.02
C PHE A 280 7.17 -11.38 20.92
N GLY A 281 8.22 -12.18 21.07
CA GLY A 281 8.16 -13.64 20.95
C GLY A 281 8.19 -14.39 22.28
N GLY A 282 8.26 -13.69 23.41
CA GLY A 282 8.38 -14.31 24.73
C GLY A 282 7.03 -14.69 25.34
N LYS A 283 7.08 -15.21 26.58
CA LYS A 283 5.88 -15.56 27.36
C LYS A 283 5.04 -14.31 27.62
N ARG A 284 3.76 -14.40 27.31
CA ARG A 284 2.76 -13.35 27.51
C ARG A 284 1.75 -13.83 28.56
N SER A 285 1.04 -12.90 29.19
CA SER A 285 -0.18 -13.27 29.92
C SER A 285 -1.19 -13.89 28.95
N GLU A 286 -1.98 -14.85 29.42
CA GLU A 286 -2.98 -15.56 28.62
C GLU A 286 -3.89 -14.60 27.81
N ASP A 287 -4.34 -13.50 28.41
CA ASP A 287 -5.17 -12.49 27.73
C ASP A 287 -4.46 -11.82 26.54
N SER A 288 -3.17 -11.55 26.67
CA SER A 288 -2.38 -10.92 25.60
C SER A 288 -2.04 -11.90 24.47
N GLU A 289 -2.02 -13.20 24.77
CA GLU A 289 -1.83 -14.24 23.76
C GLU A 289 -3.10 -14.42 22.92
N LYS A 290 -4.27 -14.49 23.58
CA LYS A 290 -5.59 -14.54 22.91
C LYS A 290 -5.80 -13.37 21.94
N ILE A 291 -5.52 -12.14 22.37
CA ILE A 291 -5.68 -10.95 21.52
C ILE A 291 -4.76 -11.01 20.29
N ILE A 292 -3.55 -11.56 20.44
CA ILE A 292 -2.58 -11.61 19.35
C ILE A 292 -2.87 -12.73 18.39
N GLU A 293 -3.45 -13.82 18.86
CA GLU A 293 -4.03 -14.86 18.03
C GLU A 293 -5.22 -14.33 17.22
N GLU A 294 -6.06 -13.47 17.81
CA GLU A 294 -7.13 -12.76 17.10
C GLU A 294 -6.58 -11.82 16.01
N ILE A 295 -5.52 -11.04 16.32
CA ILE A 295 -4.87 -10.17 15.33
C ILE A 295 -4.25 -10.97 14.17
N ARG A 296 -3.72 -12.17 14.45
CA ARG A 296 -3.08 -13.06 13.46
C ARG A 296 -4.08 -13.82 12.58
N SER A 297 -5.19 -14.26 13.16
CA SER A 297 -6.23 -15.00 12.45
C SER A 297 -7.04 -14.12 11.51
N ARG A 298 -7.06 -12.81 11.79
CA ARG A 298 -7.82 -11.82 11.04
C ARG A 298 -7.01 -11.18 9.91
N GLU A 299 -7.72 -10.84 8.83
CA GLU A 299 -7.21 -10.01 7.76
C GLU A 299 -7.56 -8.53 7.96
N TRP A 300 -6.54 -7.69 7.79
CA TRP A 300 -6.64 -6.26 7.98
C TRP A 300 -6.72 -5.56 6.62
N GLY A 301 -7.74 -4.72 6.41
CA GLY A 301 -7.83 -3.93 5.19
C GLY A 301 -6.74 -2.86 5.12
N LEU A 302 -6.36 -2.29 6.26
CA LEU A 302 -5.29 -1.30 6.36
C LEU A 302 -4.39 -1.57 7.57
N LEU A 303 -3.07 -1.60 7.32
CA LEU A 303 -2.03 -1.56 8.33
C LEU A 303 -1.42 -0.15 8.34
N LEU A 304 -1.73 0.63 9.37
CA LEU A 304 -1.11 1.94 9.63
C LEU A 304 0.14 1.73 10.49
N MET A 305 1.27 2.28 10.05
CA MET A 305 2.54 2.20 10.76
C MET A 305 3.04 3.61 11.03
N ASP A 306 3.02 4.02 12.28
CA ASP A 306 3.48 5.36 12.69
C ASP A 306 4.99 5.37 13.01
N GLU A 307 5.63 6.50 12.73
CA GLU A 307 7.06 6.76 12.86
C GLU A 307 7.96 5.59 12.41
N VAL A 308 7.74 5.12 11.18
CA VAL A 308 8.43 3.95 10.60
C VAL A 308 9.96 4.06 10.68
N HIS A 309 10.51 5.27 10.60
CA HIS A 309 11.96 5.50 10.68
C HIS A 309 12.56 5.18 12.06
N VAL A 310 11.77 5.18 13.14
CA VAL A 310 12.23 4.88 14.50
C VAL A 310 12.32 3.37 14.74
N VAL A 311 11.64 2.57 13.92
CA VAL A 311 11.49 1.13 14.13
C VAL A 311 12.64 0.35 13.47
N PRO A 312 13.41 -0.45 14.24
CA PRO A 312 14.38 -1.38 13.68
C PRO A 312 13.83 -2.29 12.59
N ALA A 313 14.61 -2.49 11.51
CA ALA A 313 14.20 -3.26 10.33
C ALA A 313 13.74 -4.70 10.64
N HIS A 314 14.34 -5.36 11.63
CA HIS A 314 13.97 -6.72 12.01
C HIS A 314 12.57 -6.79 12.65
N MET A 315 12.20 -5.81 13.47
CA MET A 315 10.85 -5.72 14.05
C MET A 315 9.82 -5.44 12.96
N PHE A 316 10.14 -4.53 12.03
CA PHE A 316 9.29 -4.21 10.90
C PHE A 316 8.96 -5.44 10.05
N ARG A 317 9.99 -6.23 9.67
CA ARG A 317 9.79 -7.49 8.93
C ARG A 317 8.93 -8.49 9.70
N LYS A 318 9.19 -8.64 11.00
CA LYS A 318 8.45 -9.57 11.85
C LYS A 318 6.98 -9.20 11.96
N VAL A 319 6.67 -7.92 12.15
CA VAL A 319 5.29 -7.42 12.20
C VAL A 319 4.56 -7.69 10.88
N ILE A 320 5.19 -7.38 9.74
CA ILE A 320 4.59 -7.60 8.42
C ILE A 320 4.37 -9.09 8.14
N SER A 321 5.26 -9.96 8.62
CA SER A 321 5.11 -11.41 8.48
C SER A 321 3.98 -11.98 9.35
N ILE A 322 3.79 -11.41 10.55
CA ILE A 322 2.73 -11.84 11.49
C ILE A 322 1.35 -11.33 11.07
N THR A 323 1.27 -10.13 10.50
CA THR A 323 0.00 -9.44 10.23
C THR A 323 -0.41 -9.57 8.76
N LYS A 324 -1.50 -10.28 8.50
CA LYS A 324 -2.09 -10.36 7.16
C LYS A 324 -2.83 -9.06 6.88
N SER A 325 -2.25 -8.22 6.04
CA SER A 325 -2.80 -6.90 5.69
C SER A 325 -2.81 -6.68 4.18
N HIS A 326 -3.89 -6.06 3.70
CA HIS A 326 -4.12 -5.82 2.28
C HIS A 326 -3.42 -4.56 1.79
N CYS A 327 -3.59 -3.45 2.52
CA CYS A 327 -2.90 -2.19 2.26
C CYS A 327 -2.02 -1.81 3.45
N LYS A 328 -0.79 -1.38 3.18
CA LYS A 328 0.18 -0.97 4.21
C LYS A 328 0.53 0.49 4.00
N LEU A 329 0.30 1.32 5.02
CA LEU A 329 0.61 2.74 4.99
C LEU A 329 1.59 3.08 6.11
N GLY A 330 2.81 3.45 5.73
CA GLY A 330 3.80 4.02 6.62
C GLY A 330 3.64 5.53 6.72
N LEU A 331 3.55 6.07 7.93
CA LEU A 331 3.60 7.50 8.22
C LEU A 331 4.93 7.78 8.91
N THR A 332 5.69 8.75 8.40
CA THR A 332 7.01 9.06 8.96
C THR A 332 7.35 10.53 8.90
N GLY A 333 8.11 11.00 9.90
CA GLY A 333 8.81 12.28 9.83
C GLY A 333 9.90 12.33 8.75
N PRO A 334 10.44 13.52 8.44
CA PRO A 334 11.56 13.69 7.52
C PRO A 334 12.79 12.95 8.06
N PHE A 335 13.52 12.26 7.18
CA PHE A 335 14.71 11.45 7.51
C PHE A 335 15.93 12.25 8.02
N SER A 336 15.84 13.58 8.19
CA SER A 336 16.99 14.45 8.40
C SER A 336 17.64 14.38 9.78
N SER A 337 17.15 13.57 10.73
CA SER A 337 17.64 13.61 12.11
C SER A 337 18.54 12.44 12.55
N TYR A 338 18.74 11.39 11.74
CA TYR A 338 19.57 10.25 12.18
C TYR A 338 20.36 9.60 11.04
N ASN A 339 21.08 10.40 10.25
CA ASN A 339 22.21 9.87 9.46
C ASN A 339 23.50 9.85 10.30
N SER A 340 23.36 9.29 11.50
CA SER A 340 24.44 9.01 12.45
C SER A 340 24.17 7.63 13.02
N LEU A 341 24.26 6.59 12.19
CA LEU A 341 24.56 5.20 12.54
C LEU A 341 24.50 4.34 11.26
N VAL A 342 25.64 4.35 10.56
CA VAL A 342 26.29 3.29 9.76
C VAL A 342 25.44 2.57 8.70
#